data_AF-A0A3D2WB05-F1
#
_entry.id   AF-A0A3D2WB05-F1
#
_cell.length_a   1.000
_cell.length_b   1.000
_cell.length_c   1.000
_cell.angle_alpha   90.00
_cell.angle_beta   90.00
_cell.angle_gamma   90.00
#
_symmetry.space_group_name_H-M   'P 1'
#
loop_
_entity.id
_entity.type
_entity.pdbx_description
1 polymer ?
#
loop_
_entity_poly.entity_id
_entity_poly.type
_entity_poly.pdbx_seq_one_letter_code
_entity_poly.pdbx_strand_id
1 'polypeptide(L)' 'MEPAQYQRWQEGGHFHVPAEYVLKKGLSPYVIVIPPPNVTAALHMGHGLNSTIQDVLIRWRRMQGRAS' A
#
# COMPACT_ATOMS: atom_id res chain seq x y z
N MET A 1 -17.34 9.63 7.12
CA MET A 1 -16.52 8.59 7.77
C MET A 1 -15.24 8.35 7.01
N GLU A 2 -15.30 7.90 5.74
CA GLU A 2 -14.11 7.67 4.89
C GLU A 2 -13.12 8.85 4.84
N PRO A 3 -13.55 10.11 4.58
CA PRO A 3 -12.61 11.23 4.47
C PRO A 3 -11.82 11.49 5.76
N ALA A 4 -12.49 11.42 6.91
CA ALA A 4 -11.85 11.63 8.22
C ALA A 4 -10.85 10.52 8.56
N GLN A 5 -11.20 9.26 8.22
CA GLN A 5 -10.31 8.13 8.44
C GLN A 5 -9.07 8.20 7.53
N TYR A 6 -9.26 8.57 6.27
CA TYR A 6 -8.17 8.75 5.30
C TYR A 6 -7.24 9.90 5.70
N GLN A 7 -7.77 11.03 6.15
CA GLN A 7 -6.97 12.13 6.69
C GLN A 7 -6.14 11.68 7.88
N ARG A 8 -6.76 11.02 8.86
CA ARG A 8 -6.05 10.47 10.02
C ARG A 8 -4.91 9.53 9.61
N TRP A 9 -5.12 8.69 8.59
CA TRP A 9 -4.08 7.79 8.10
C TRP A 9 -2.92 8.53 7.42
N GLN A 10 -3.22 9.55 6.63
CA GLN A 10 -2.20 10.39 6.00
C GLN A 10 -1.37 11.14 7.05
N GLU A 11 -2.03 11.82 7.99
CA GLU A 11 -1.38 12.60 9.05
C GLU A 11 -0.52 11.73 9.96
N GLY A 12 -0.99 10.51 10.27
CA GLY A 12 -0.23 9.54 11.05
C GLY A 12 0.87 8.81 10.28
N GLY A 13 1.08 9.12 9.00
CA GLY A 13 2.11 8.47 8.17
C GLY A 13 1.89 6.98 7.94
N HIS A 14 0.66 6.47 8.10
CA HIS A 14 0.36 5.04 8.08
C HIS A 14 0.59 4.37 6.70
N PHE A 15 0.78 5.15 5.65
CA PHE A 15 1.07 4.69 4.29
C PHE A 15 2.57 4.63 3.97
N HIS A 16 3.45 4.99 4.91
CA HIS A 16 4.88 5.00 4.68
C HIS A 16 5.64 4.25 5.79
N VAL A 17 6.63 3.47 5.39
CA VAL A 17 7.59 2.84 6.29
C VAL A 17 9.00 3.30 5.89
N PRO A 18 9.73 4.01 6.76
CA PRO A 18 11.08 4.47 6.44
C PRO A 18 12.04 3.30 6.21
N ALA A 19 12.85 3.36 5.15
CA ALA A 19 13.84 2.32 4.84
C ALA A 19 14.86 2.11 5.98
N GLU A 20 15.28 3.19 6.64
CA GLU A 20 16.09 3.16 7.86
C GLU A 20 15.50 2.24 8.92
N TYR A 21 14.19 2.38 9.17
CA TYR A 21 13.50 1.62 10.20
C TYR A 21 13.50 0.12 9.86
N VAL A 22 13.26 -0.21 8.59
CA VAL A 22 13.31 -1.59 8.08
C VAL A 22 14.69 -2.20 8.31
N LEU A 23 15.76 -1.48 7.96
CA LEU A 23 17.15 -1.93 8.12
C LEU A 23 17.52 -2.09 9.59
N LYS A 24 17.23 -1.08 10.43
CA LYS A 24 17.56 -1.08 11.87
C LYS A 24 16.86 -2.19 12.63
N LYS A 25 15.64 -2.56 12.22
CA LYS A 25 14.84 -3.61 12.86
C LYS A 25 14.99 -4.98 12.23
N GLY A 26 15.77 -5.12 11.15
CA GLY A 26 15.93 -6.39 10.44
C GLY A 26 14.62 -6.92 9.86
N LEU A 27 13.69 -6.04 9.47
CA LEU A 27 12.39 -6.45 8.93
C LEU A 27 12.55 -6.91 7.47
N SER A 28 11.80 -7.95 7.10
CA SER A 28 11.77 -8.43 5.72
C SER A 28 10.81 -7.59 4.87
N PRO A 29 11.28 -6.95 3.78
CA PRO A 29 10.42 -6.18 2.90
C PRO A 29 9.47 -7.08 2.10
N TYR A 30 8.29 -6.55 1.79
CA TYR A 30 7.32 -7.13 0.86
C TYR A 30 6.90 -6.07 -0.14
N VAL A 31 7.12 -6.37 -1.42
CA VAL A 31 6.99 -5.42 -2.53
C VAL A 31 6.05 -6.01 -3.56
N ILE A 32 5.08 -5.22 -4.00
CA ILE A 32 4.22 -5.50 -5.16
C ILE A 32 4.59 -4.49 -6.24
N VAL A 33 4.95 -4.97 -7.43
CA VAL A 33 5.23 -4.11 -8.57
C VAL A 33 3.93 -3.84 -9.30
N ILE A 34 3.55 -2.57 -9.40
CA ILE A 34 2.45 -2.12 -10.25
C ILE A 34 3.08 -1.61 -11.56
N PRO A 35 2.82 -2.25 -12.71
CA PRO A 35 3.34 -1.74 -13.97
C PRO A 35 2.79 -0.32 -14.21
N PRO A 36 3.57 0.58 -14.85
CA PRO A 36 3.10 1.92 -15.17
C PRO A 36 1.76 1.85 -15.92
N PRO A 37 0.73 2.58 -15.48
CA PRO A 37 -0.55 2.55 -16.17
C PRO A 37 -0.41 3.23 -17.52
N ASN A 38 -1.00 2.64 -18.56
CA ASN A 38 -1.23 3.35 -19.82
C ASN A 38 -2.41 4.32 -19.61
N VAL A 39 -2.14 5.62 -19.56
CA VAL A 39 -3.07 6.70 -19.13
C VAL A 39 -4.12 7.07 -20.20
N THR A 40 -4.40 6.20 -21.18
CA THR A 40 -5.28 6.52 -22.32
C THR A 40 -6.74 6.10 -22.16
N ALA A 41 -7.09 5.31 -21.14
CA ALA A 41 -8.45 4.82 -20.93
C ALA A 41 -8.95 5.10 -19.51
N ALA A 42 -10.25 5.39 -19.39
CA ALA A 42 -10.90 5.58 -18.09
C ALA A 42 -10.77 4.32 -17.22
N LEU A 43 -10.52 4.53 -15.92
CA LEU A 43 -10.48 3.46 -14.93
C LEU A 43 -11.81 2.69 -14.91
N HIS A 44 -11.80 1.47 -15.43
CA HIS A 44 -12.93 0.55 -15.36
C HIS A 44 -12.86 -0.32 -14.10
N MET A 45 -13.97 -0.99 -13.75
CA MET A 45 -14.07 -1.84 -12.55
C MET A 45 -12.93 -2.87 -12.44
N GLY A 46 -12.45 -3.41 -13.56
CA GLY A 46 -11.27 -4.29 -13.58
C GLY A 46 -9.99 -3.67 -13.01
N HIS A 47 -9.71 -2.38 -13.25
CA HIS A 47 -8.58 -1.67 -12.63
C HIS A 47 -8.79 -1.47 -11.13
N GLY A 48 -10.03 -1.17 -10.72
CA GLY A 48 -10.41 -1.09 -9.31
C GLY A 48 -10.17 -2.41 -8.59
N LEU A 49 -10.64 -3.53 -9.14
CA LEU A 49 -10.45 -4.86 -8.57
C LEU A 49 -8.97 -5.22 -8.41
N ASN A 50 -8.16 -4.99 -9.44
CA ASN A 50 -6.72 -5.25 -9.36
C ASN A 50 -6.05 -4.42 -8.25
N SER A 51 -6.40 -3.14 -8.14
CA SER A 51 -5.87 -2.26 -7.08
C SER A 51 -6.30 -2.72 -5.69
N THR A 52 -7.56 -3.14 -5.53
CA THR A 52 -8.09 -3.66 -4.26
C THR A 52 -7.37 -4.94 -3.82
N ILE A 53 -7.13 -5.88 -4.74
CA ILE A 53 -6.39 -7.11 -4.41
C ILE A 53 -4.98 -6.76 -3.91
N GLN A 54 -4.29 -5.85 -4.59
CA GLN A 54 -2.94 -5.42 -4.21
C GLN A 54 -2.93 -4.71 -2.85
N ASP A 55 -3.91 -3.84 -2.57
CA ASP A 55 -4.06 -3.18 -1.25
C ASP A 55 -4.37 -4.18 -0.11
N VAL A 56 -5.21 -5.18 -0.36
CA VAL A 56 -5.48 -6.23 0.64
C VAL A 56 -4.21 -7.04 0.93
N LEU A 57 -3.47 -7.43 -0.11
CA LEU A 57 -2.24 -8.19 0.05
C LEU A 57 -1.16 -7.41 0.81
N ILE A 58 -0.98 -6.12 0.51
CA ILE A 58 0.02 -5.30 1.21
C ILE A 58 -0.32 -5.18 2.71
N ARG A 59 -1.58 -4.92 3.06
CA ARG A 59 -2.04 -4.84 4.45
C ARG A 59 -1.90 -6.16 5.19
N TRP A 60 -2.30 -7.27 4.56
CA TRP A 60 -2.19 -8.59 5.16
C TRP A 60 -0.73 -8.95 5.47
N ARG A 61 0.20 -8.65 4.56
CA ARG A 61 1.62 -8.92 4.78
C ARG A 61 2.23 -8.04 5.86
N ARG A 62 1.77 -6.78 5.97
CA ARG A 62 2.13 -5.91 7.09
C ARG A 62 1.70 -6.50 8.44
N MET A 63 0.50 -7.06 8.53
CA MET A 63 0.02 -7.75 9.74
C MET A 63 0.83 -9.00 10.09
N GLN A 64 1.52 -9.60 9.13
CA GLN A 64 2.46 -10.72 9.34
C GLN A 64 3.88 -10.25 9.71
N GLY A 65 4.08 -8.97 9.99
CA GLY A 65 5.37 -8.41 10.37
C GLY A 65 6.33 -8.12 9.22
N ARG A 66 5.86 -8.18 7.96
CA ARG A 66 6.66 -7.76 6.80
C ARG A 66 6.61 -6.25 6.65
N ALA A 67 7.76 -5.64 6.36
CA ALA A 67 7.82 -4.23 6.04
C ALA A 67 7.23 -4.01 4.64
N SER A 68 6.23 -3.14 4.54
CA SER A 68 5.52 -2.84 3.30
C SER A 68 4.88 -1.48 3.37
#